data_AF-A0ABD1UQJ0-F1
#
_entry.id   AF-A0ABD1UQJ0-F1
#
_cell.length_a   1.000
_cell.length_b   1.000
_cell.length_c   1.000
_cell.angle_alpha   90.00
_cell.angle_beta   90.00
_cell.angle_gamma   90.00
#
_symmetry.space_group_name_H-M   'P 1'
#
loop_
_entity.id
_entity.type
_entity.pdbx_description
1 polymer ?
#
loop_
_entity_poly.entity_id
_entity_poly.type
_entity_poly.pdbx_seq_one_letter_code
_entity_poly.pdbx_strand_id
1 'polypeptide(L)'
;MESRQKATEEHLRKMDKDLNDLGLAYSTLTGKIDSSDKVIKSLTWLKMTRGISRLRLLVVGLSGLYNSSSLWRGDHSPDTDMEIRNIPNQIGFNERMGYTKLPKIDFPVFGGNNPREWVRKSNKYFQLYQVLDELKVGITEMYLKDRADIWFYGFLSSNPNAYWPVLTTQICRRFTETTGEEVVATLCKIKAIWRSS
;
A
#
# COMPACT_ATOMS: atom_id res chain seq x y z
N MET A 1 66.14 -22.57 -9.33
CA MET A 1 65.11 -21.57 -9.72
C MET A 1 63.78 -22.25 -10.01
N GLU A 2 63.77 -23.40 -10.69
CA GLU A 2 62.56 -24.18 -11.00
C GLU A 2 61.71 -24.58 -9.78
N SER A 3 62.31 -24.98 -8.65
CA SER A 3 61.52 -25.38 -7.46
C SER A 3 60.68 -24.25 -6.85
N ARG A 4 61.13 -22.99 -6.97
CA ARG A 4 60.37 -21.82 -6.48
C ARG A 4 59.21 -21.50 -7.42
N GLN A 5 59.43 -21.61 -8.73
CA GLN A 5 58.39 -21.38 -9.74
C GLN A 5 57.28 -22.44 -9.68
N LYS A 6 57.67 -23.71 -9.50
CA LYS A 6 56.72 -24.81 -9.31
C LYS A 6 55.86 -24.62 -8.05
N ALA A 7 56.47 -24.18 -6.95
CA ALA A 7 55.74 -23.87 -5.71
C ALA A 7 54.76 -22.69 -5.87
N THR A 8 55.12 -21.66 -6.66
CA THR A 8 54.20 -20.55 -6.94
C THR A 8 53.04 -20.96 -7.82
N GLU A 9 53.27 -21.81 -8.84
CA GLU A 9 52.21 -22.34 -9.69
C GLU A 9 51.23 -23.24 -8.92
N GLU A 10 51.75 -24.05 -8.00
CA GLU A 10 50.92 -24.86 -7.09
C GLU A 10 50.06 -23.99 -6.17
N HIS A 11 50.64 -22.90 -5.63
CA HIS A 11 49.91 -21.96 -4.79
C HIS A 11 48.80 -21.22 -5.57
N LEU A 12 49.09 -20.79 -6.80
CA LEU A 12 48.09 -20.19 -7.70
C LEU A 12 46.96 -21.18 -8.02
N ARG A 13 47.31 -22.43 -8.33
CA ARG A 13 46.31 -23.49 -8.62
C ARG A 13 45.43 -23.79 -7.41
N LYS A 14 46.00 -23.73 -6.20
CA LYS A 14 45.24 -23.90 -4.96
C LYS A 14 44.26 -22.74 -4.75
N MET A 15 44.71 -21.49 -4.91
CA MET A 15 43.83 -20.32 -4.78
C MET A 15 42.69 -20.33 -5.81
N ASP A 16 42.95 -20.74 -7.05
CA ASP A 16 41.91 -20.85 -8.07
C ASP A 16 40.85 -21.88 -7.69
N LYS A 17 41.28 -23.02 -7.14
CA LYS A 17 40.37 -24.04 -6.61
C LYS A 17 39.53 -23.49 -5.44
N ASP A 18 40.16 -22.83 -4.47
CA ASP A 18 39.48 -22.27 -3.30
C ASP A 18 38.47 -21.18 -3.70
N LEU A 19 38.77 -20.37 -4.74
CA LEU A 19 37.85 -19.37 -5.28
C LEU A 19 36.62 -20.00 -5.96
N ASN A 20 36.82 -21.08 -6.72
CA ASN A 20 35.74 -21.81 -7.36
C ASN A 20 34.82 -22.47 -6.32
N ASP A 21 35.40 -23.09 -5.29
CA ASP A 21 34.66 -23.69 -4.18
C ASP A 21 33.85 -22.63 -3.40
N LEU A 22 34.43 -21.46 -3.17
CA LEU A 22 33.73 -20.31 -2.58
C LEU A 22 32.57 -19.80 -3.44
N GLY A 23 32.74 -19.73 -4.76
CA GLY A 23 31.66 -19.34 -5.70
C GLY A 23 30.49 -20.32 -5.68
N LEU A 24 30.78 -21.61 -5.56
CA LEU A 24 29.78 -22.68 -5.42
C LEU A 24 29.04 -22.59 -4.08
N ALA A 25 29.76 -22.30 -2.99
CA ALA A 25 29.15 -22.06 -1.69
C ALA A 25 28.26 -20.81 -1.69
N TYR A 26 28.71 -19.72 -2.33
CA TYR A 26 27.95 -18.47 -2.45
C TYR A 26 26.64 -18.68 -3.23
N SER A 27 26.70 -19.31 -4.40
CA SER A 27 25.50 -19.62 -5.20
C SER A 27 24.51 -20.54 -4.48
N THR A 28 25.02 -21.50 -3.69
CA THR A 28 24.17 -22.35 -2.84
C THR A 28 23.49 -21.54 -1.73
N LEU A 29 24.23 -20.61 -1.10
CA LEU A 29 23.71 -19.76 -0.05
C LEU A 29 22.62 -18.81 -0.59
N THR A 30 22.87 -18.16 -1.73
CA THR A 30 21.89 -17.24 -2.35
C THR A 30 20.64 -17.97 -2.82
N GLY A 31 20.78 -19.20 -3.33
CA GLY A 31 19.63 -20.04 -3.68
C GLY A 31 18.79 -20.42 -2.44
N LYS A 32 19.43 -20.70 -1.30
CA LYS A 32 18.72 -20.94 -0.03
C LYS A 32 18.04 -19.68 0.51
N ILE A 33 18.66 -18.50 0.37
CA ILE A 33 18.07 -17.21 0.72
C ILE A 33 16.83 -16.94 -0.14
N ASP A 34 16.90 -17.12 -1.46
CA ASP A 34 15.76 -16.91 -2.37
C ASP A 34 14.61 -17.91 -2.10
N SER A 35 14.93 -19.16 -1.79
CA SER A 35 13.94 -20.16 -1.37
C SER A 35 13.26 -19.77 -0.06
N SER A 36 14.04 -19.31 0.92
CA SER A 36 13.52 -18.84 2.20
C SER A 36 12.66 -17.58 2.02
N ASP A 37 13.05 -16.66 1.15
CA ASP A 37 12.26 -15.47 0.80
C ASP A 37 10.92 -15.83 0.15
N LYS A 38 10.89 -16.87 -0.70
CA LYS A 38 9.62 -17.38 -1.27
C LYS A 38 8.72 -17.95 -0.18
N VAL A 39 9.28 -18.69 0.77
CA VAL A 39 8.53 -19.22 1.91
C VAL A 39 8.01 -18.09 2.80
N ILE A 40 8.86 -17.12 3.16
CA ILE A 40 8.49 -15.93 3.94
C ILE A 40 7.38 -15.17 3.23
N LYS A 41 7.48 -14.92 1.92
CA LYS A 41 6.43 -14.27 1.12
C LYS A 41 5.14 -15.10 1.12
N SER A 42 5.21 -16.43 0.98
CA SER A 42 4.04 -17.31 1.00
C SER A 42 3.32 -17.32 2.35
N LEU A 43 4.07 -17.19 3.45
CA LEU A 43 3.54 -17.11 4.81
C LEU A 43 3.01 -15.71 5.16
N THR A 44 3.60 -14.65 4.60
CA THR A 44 3.25 -13.26 4.92
C THR A 44 2.10 -12.69 4.06
N TRP A 45 1.92 -13.10 2.80
CA TRP A 45 1.09 -12.33 1.88
C TRP A 45 -0.42 -12.61 1.90
N LEU A 46 -0.84 -13.88 1.98
CA LEU A 46 -2.25 -14.25 1.70
C LEU A 46 -3.12 -14.42 2.95
N LYS A 47 -2.51 -14.61 4.13
CA LYS A 47 -3.25 -14.80 5.38
C LYS A 47 -3.05 -13.66 6.38
N MET A 48 -1.86 -13.07 6.40
CA MET A 48 -1.48 -12.13 7.44
C MET A 48 -1.82 -10.68 7.10
N THR A 49 -1.82 -10.26 5.83
CA THR A 49 -2.12 -8.88 5.40
C THR A 49 -3.53 -8.41 5.78
N ARG A 50 -4.57 -9.26 5.59
CA ARG A 50 -5.94 -8.94 6.02
C ARG A 50 -6.07 -8.75 7.54
N GLY A 51 -5.27 -9.48 8.33
CA GLY A 51 -5.22 -9.37 9.79
C GLY A 51 -4.33 -8.21 10.28
N ILE A 52 -3.18 -8.01 9.63
CA ILE A 52 -2.21 -6.95 9.92
C ILE A 52 -2.80 -5.59 9.59
N SER A 53 -3.55 -5.41 8.50
CA SER A 53 -4.22 -4.13 8.21
C SER A 53 -5.26 -3.77 9.28
N ARG A 54 -5.97 -4.78 9.83
CA ARG A 54 -6.90 -4.58 10.96
C ARG A 54 -6.16 -4.28 12.27
N LEU A 55 -5.01 -4.92 12.50
CA LEU A 55 -4.18 -4.68 13.69
C LEU A 55 -3.34 -3.39 13.60
N ARG A 56 -2.94 -2.94 12.41
CA ARG A 56 -2.22 -1.69 12.17
C ARG A 56 -3.05 -0.49 12.62
N LEU A 57 -4.37 -0.54 12.41
CA LEU A 57 -5.31 0.44 12.93
C LEU A 57 -5.39 0.41 14.47
N LEU A 58 -5.29 -0.77 15.08
CA LEU A 58 -5.29 -0.92 16.55
C LEU A 58 -3.96 -0.52 17.19
N VAL A 59 -2.81 -0.80 16.56
CA VAL A 59 -1.47 -0.41 17.06
C VAL A 59 -1.29 1.11 17.02
N VAL A 60 -1.76 1.78 15.97
CA VAL A 60 -1.82 3.26 15.91
C VAL A 60 -2.73 3.83 17.01
N GLY A 61 -3.80 3.12 17.38
CA GLY A 61 -4.66 3.47 18.52
C GLY A 61 -4.04 3.22 19.90
N LEU A 62 -3.17 2.21 20.05
CA LEU A 62 -2.57 1.83 21.34
C LEU A 62 -1.26 2.55 21.67
N SER A 63 -0.49 3.02 20.68
CA SER A 63 0.68 3.89 20.93
C SER A 63 0.30 5.23 21.59
N GLY A 64 -0.98 5.63 21.52
CA GLY A 64 -1.52 6.79 22.23
C GLY A 64 -1.80 6.56 23.72
N LEU A 65 -1.76 5.31 24.22
CA LEU A 65 -2.07 4.98 25.61
C LEU A 65 -0.83 4.63 26.47
N TYR A 66 0.33 4.36 25.87
CA TYR A 66 1.56 4.00 26.60
C TYR A 66 2.49 5.18 26.91
N ASN A 67 1.94 6.39 27.08
CA ASN A 67 2.71 7.54 27.58
C ASN A 67 2.04 8.25 28.78
N SER A 68 1.20 7.54 29.53
CA SER A 68 0.61 8.06 30.77
C SER A 68 0.92 7.14 31.93
N SER A 69 2.21 7.07 32.26
CA SER A 69 2.72 6.46 33.48
C SER A 69 3.33 7.52 34.38
N SER A 70 2.49 8.33 35.03
CA SER A 70 2.90 9.11 36.20
C SER A 70 1.71 9.39 37.12
N LEU A 71 1.46 8.41 37.99
CA LEU A 71 1.17 8.53 39.43
C LEU A 71 0.56 9.85 39.94
N TRP A 72 -0.65 9.71 40.47
CA TRP A 72 -1.31 10.58 41.45
C TRP A 72 -0.36 11.11 42.53
N ARG A 73 -0.26 12.44 42.68
CA ARG A 73 -0.16 13.07 44.01
C ARG A 73 -0.66 14.52 43.97
N GLY A 74 -1.78 14.75 44.67
CA GLY A 74 -2.00 15.88 45.57
C GLY A 74 -1.95 17.32 45.04
N ASP A 75 -3.15 17.87 44.90
CA ASP A 75 -3.67 18.98 45.71
C ASP A 75 -3.51 20.45 45.25
N HIS A 76 -4.67 21.12 45.25
CA HIS A 76 -4.98 22.56 45.24
C HIS A 76 -4.89 23.42 43.94
N SER A 77 -6.04 24.05 43.66
CA SER A 77 -6.36 25.17 42.75
C SER A 77 -5.51 26.42 43.05
N PRO A 78 -5.25 27.36 42.11
CA PRO A 78 -6.29 28.25 41.59
C PRO A 78 -6.21 28.62 40.10
N ASP A 79 -7.36 29.00 39.57
CA ASP A 79 -7.62 29.74 38.33
C ASP A 79 -6.41 30.43 37.70
N THR A 80 -5.95 29.88 36.57
CA THR A 80 -5.46 30.69 35.44
C THR A 80 -5.76 29.93 34.15
N ASP A 81 -6.87 30.31 33.52
CA ASP A 81 -7.18 29.99 32.14
C ASP A 81 -6.05 30.52 31.24
N MET A 82 -5.09 29.66 30.89
CA MET A 82 -4.22 29.87 29.74
C MET A 82 -4.44 28.74 28.75
N GLU A 83 -5.01 29.15 27.61
CA GLU A 83 -5.37 28.36 26.44
C GLU A 83 -4.26 27.39 26.00
N ILE A 84 -4.38 26.13 26.41
CA ILE A 84 -3.74 25.04 25.69
C ILE A 84 -4.57 24.81 24.44
N ARG A 85 -4.07 25.33 23.31
CA ARG A 85 -4.56 25.07 21.96
C ARG A 85 -4.85 23.58 21.82
N ASN A 86 -6.14 23.27 21.78
CA ASN A 86 -6.68 21.93 21.57
C ASN A 86 -6.07 21.34 20.29
N ILE A 87 -5.07 20.46 20.45
CA ILE A 87 -4.64 19.57 19.36
C ILE A 87 -5.73 18.50 19.30
N PRO A 88 -6.64 18.54 18.32
CA PRO A 88 -7.85 17.76 18.46
C PRO A 88 -7.58 16.39 17.83
N ASN A 89 -7.66 15.38 18.68
CA ASN A 89 -7.51 13.95 18.42
C ASN A 89 -8.19 13.56 17.10
N GLN A 90 -7.44 13.10 16.11
CA GLN A 90 -7.90 12.87 14.74
C GLN A 90 -8.19 11.38 14.45
N ILE A 91 -8.77 10.67 15.40
CA ILE A 91 -9.35 9.33 15.14
C ILE A 91 -10.84 9.39 15.49
N GLY A 92 -11.55 10.26 14.79
CA GLY A 92 -12.99 10.37 14.87
C GLY A 92 -13.55 10.44 13.47
N PHE A 93 -14.23 9.37 13.04
CA PHE A 93 -15.28 9.51 12.04
C PHE A 93 -16.32 10.46 12.64
N ASN A 94 -16.14 11.75 12.36
CA ASN A 94 -17.13 12.81 12.47
C ASN A 94 -17.62 13.22 13.88
N GLU A 95 -16.73 13.68 14.75
CA GLU A 95 -17.12 14.37 16.00
C GLU A 95 -17.01 15.91 15.96
N ARG A 96 -16.68 16.50 14.80
CA ARG A 96 -16.48 17.96 14.67
C ARG A 96 -17.56 18.74 13.89
N MET A 97 -18.54 18.07 13.31
CA MET A 97 -19.61 18.73 12.56
C MET A 97 -20.91 18.63 13.35
N GLY A 98 -21.27 19.74 14.02
CA GLY A 98 -22.53 19.86 14.74
C GLY A 98 -23.73 19.47 13.87
N TYR A 99 -24.49 18.48 14.34
CA TYR A 99 -25.92 18.21 14.13
C TYR A 99 -26.59 18.63 12.81
N THR A 100 -25.92 18.50 11.67
CA THR A 100 -26.62 18.21 10.41
C THR A 100 -26.27 16.77 10.09
N LYS A 101 -27.27 15.88 10.21
CA LYS A 101 -27.11 14.47 9.83
C LYS A 101 -26.77 14.45 8.34
N LEU A 102 -25.48 14.41 8.03
CA LEU A 102 -25.00 14.25 6.66
C LEU A 102 -25.74 13.04 6.09
N PRO A 103 -26.31 13.14 4.87
CA PRO A 103 -26.99 12.01 4.25
C PRO A 103 -26.05 10.80 4.30
N LYS A 104 -26.53 9.64 4.77
CA LYS A 104 -25.74 8.41 4.80
C LYS A 104 -25.56 7.94 3.36
N ILE A 105 -24.47 8.38 2.74
CA ILE A 105 -24.06 8.02 1.39
C ILE A 105 -23.03 6.92 1.55
N ASP A 106 -23.17 5.81 0.85
CA ASP A 106 -22.18 4.75 0.85
C ASP A 106 -21.00 5.10 -0.07
N PHE A 107 -19.80 4.64 0.29
CA PHE A 107 -18.63 4.82 -0.56
C PHE A 107 -18.78 4.01 -1.87
N PRO A 108 -18.46 4.60 -3.04
CA PRO A 108 -18.67 3.93 -4.31
C PRO A 108 -17.75 2.72 -4.48
N VAL A 109 -18.34 1.58 -4.86
CA VAL A 109 -17.60 0.34 -5.19
C VAL A 109 -16.91 0.47 -6.56
N PHE A 110 -15.69 -0.04 -6.69
CA PHE A 110 -14.94 -0.04 -7.95
C PHE A 110 -14.56 -1.45 -8.41
N GLY A 111 -15.11 -1.86 -9.56
CA GLY A 111 -14.75 -3.10 -10.25
C GLY A 111 -13.83 -2.91 -11.48
N GLY A 112 -13.45 -1.66 -11.80
CA GLY A 112 -12.61 -1.35 -12.96
C GLY A 112 -13.28 -0.53 -14.07
N ASN A 113 -14.58 -0.24 -13.97
CA ASN A 113 -15.33 0.54 -14.96
C ASN A 113 -15.33 2.03 -14.63
N ASN A 114 -15.24 2.87 -15.66
CA ASN A 114 -15.30 4.33 -15.57
C ASN A 114 -14.44 4.93 -14.43
N PRO A 115 -13.12 4.72 -14.42
CA PRO A 115 -12.23 5.14 -13.33
C PRO A 115 -12.34 6.64 -13.02
N ARG A 116 -12.48 7.50 -14.04
CA ARG A 116 -12.63 8.96 -13.86
C ARG A 116 -13.89 9.33 -13.08
N GLU A 117 -15.02 8.68 -13.40
CA GLU A 117 -16.28 8.92 -12.71
C GLU A 117 -16.22 8.43 -11.27
N TRP A 118 -15.65 7.25 -11.07
CA TRP A 118 -15.45 6.68 -9.74
C TRP A 118 -14.56 7.59 -8.87
N VAL A 119 -13.39 8.03 -9.37
CA VAL A 119 -12.49 8.95 -8.65
C VAL A 119 -13.23 10.24 -8.26
N ARG A 120 -14.04 10.80 -9.16
CA ARG A 120 -14.85 12.00 -8.86
C ARG A 120 -15.85 11.76 -7.72
N LYS A 121 -16.55 10.61 -7.73
CA LYS A 121 -17.49 10.23 -6.65
C LYS A 121 -16.77 10.01 -5.32
N SER A 122 -15.62 9.34 -5.34
CA SER A 122 -14.78 9.10 -4.15
C SER A 122 -14.26 10.42 -3.56
N ASN A 123 -13.78 11.34 -4.40
CA ASN A 123 -13.37 12.68 -3.95
C ASN A 123 -14.52 13.43 -3.29
N LYS A 124 -15.71 13.41 -3.87
CA LYS A 124 -16.90 14.05 -3.30
C LYS A 124 -17.26 13.43 -1.94
N TYR A 125 -17.21 12.11 -1.83
CA TYR A 125 -17.42 11.41 -0.56
C TYR A 125 -16.40 11.88 0.50
N PHE A 126 -15.11 11.87 0.18
CA PHE A 126 -14.07 12.26 1.12
C PHE A 126 -14.18 13.72 1.56
N GLN A 127 -14.60 14.61 0.68
CA GLN A 127 -14.88 16.01 1.00
C GLN A 127 -16.09 16.14 1.94
N LEU A 128 -17.19 15.45 1.64
CA LEU A 128 -18.42 15.49 2.45
C LEU A 128 -18.21 14.97 3.87
N TYR A 129 -17.42 13.91 4.02
CA TYR A 129 -17.14 13.28 5.31
C TYR A 129 -15.83 13.74 5.96
N GLN A 130 -15.15 14.74 5.39
CA GLN A 130 -13.86 15.26 5.87
C GLN A 130 -12.84 14.17 6.19
N VAL A 131 -12.71 13.19 5.29
CA VAL A 131 -11.81 12.05 5.48
C VAL A 131 -10.35 12.49 5.35
N LEU A 132 -9.55 12.12 6.35
CA LEU A 132 -8.11 12.38 6.39
C LEU A 132 -7.39 11.69 5.24
N ASP A 133 -6.38 12.36 4.67
CA ASP A 133 -5.63 11.87 3.52
C ASP A 133 -5.01 10.48 3.74
N GLU A 134 -4.54 10.22 4.96
CA GLU A 134 -3.95 8.94 5.38
C GLU A 134 -4.95 7.78 5.35
N LEU A 135 -6.24 8.08 5.57
CA LEU A 135 -7.32 7.09 5.64
C LEU A 135 -7.94 6.81 4.27
N LYS A 136 -7.77 7.69 3.27
CA LYS A 136 -8.42 7.58 1.96
C LYS A 136 -8.07 6.27 1.24
N VAL A 137 -6.80 5.88 1.29
CA VAL A 137 -6.31 4.65 0.64
C VAL A 137 -6.86 3.41 1.35
N GLY A 138 -6.82 3.37 2.68
CA GLY A 138 -7.36 2.25 3.46
C GLY A 138 -8.89 2.11 3.33
N ILE A 139 -9.62 3.23 3.28
CA ILE A 139 -11.06 3.20 2.98
C ILE A 139 -11.28 2.65 1.58
N THR A 140 -10.55 3.14 0.59
CA THR A 140 -10.68 2.69 -0.80
C THR A 140 -10.48 1.19 -0.96
N GLU A 141 -9.44 0.62 -0.32
CA GLU A 141 -9.12 -0.81 -0.35
C GLU A 141 -10.34 -1.67 -0.04
N MET A 142 -11.15 -1.29 0.96
CA MET A 142 -12.34 -2.05 1.36
C MET A 142 -13.47 -2.08 0.33
N TYR A 143 -13.45 -1.18 -0.65
CA TYR A 143 -14.51 -1.02 -1.66
C TYR A 143 -14.02 -1.31 -3.08
N LEU A 144 -12.80 -1.83 -3.23
CA LEU A 144 -12.34 -2.41 -4.49
C LEU A 144 -12.90 -3.83 -4.65
N LYS A 145 -13.27 -4.19 -5.87
CA LYS A 145 -13.77 -5.52 -6.20
C LYS A 145 -13.16 -6.06 -7.49
N ASP A 146 -13.30 -7.36 -7.68
CA ASP A 146 -12.95 -8.08 -8.90
C ASP A 146 -11.51 -7.79 -9.35
N ARG A 147 -11.31 -7.40 -10.61
CA ARG A 147 -10.01 -7.06 -11.19
C ARG A 147 -9.32 -5.86 -10.53
N ALA A 148 -10.07 -4.97 -9.88
CA ALA A 148 -9.50 -3.81 -9.19
C ALA A 148 -8.87 -4.20 -7.86
N ASP A 149 -9.49 -5.11 -7.11
CA ASP A 149 -8.95 -5.65 -5.85
C ASP A 149 -7.62 -6.39 -6.07
N ILE A 150 -7.59 -7.29 -7.07
CA ILE A 150 -6.38 -8.04 -7.43
C ILE A 150 -5.24 -7.09 -7.84
N TRP A 151 -5.55 -6.08 -8.66
CA TRP A 151 -4.54 -5.10 -9.10
C TRP A 151 -3.99 -4.27 -7.94
N PHE A 152 -4.83 -3.90 -6.97
CA PHE A 152 -4.46 -3.04 -5.86
C PHE A 152 -3.37 -3.67 -4.98
N TYR A 153 -3.42 -4.99 -4.76
CA TYR A 153 -2.37 -5.71 -4.06
C TYR A 153 -1.01 -5.64 -4.75
N GLY A 154 -0.98 -5.78 -6.08
CA GLY A 154 0.24 -5.59 -6.87
C GLY A 154 0.73 -4.14 -6.81
N PHE A 155 -0.19 -3.17 -6.88
CA PHE A 155 0.12 -1.76 -6.78
C PHE A 155 0.77 -1.39 -5.43
N LEU A 156 0.21 -1.85 -4.31
CA LEU A 156 0.76 -1.61 -2.97
C LEU A 156 2.14 -2.25 -2.77
N SER A 157 2.37 -3.41 -3.38
CA SER A 157 3.70 -4.06 -3.36
C SER A 157 4.78 -3.17 -3.96
N SER A 158 4.45 -2.45 -5.04
CA SER A 158 5.38 -1.52 -5.70
C SER A 158 5.35 -0.11 -5.08
N ASN A 159 4.32 0.23 -4.31
CA ASN A 159 4.10 1.58 -3.77
C ASN A 159 3.59 1.49 -2.31
N PRO A 160 4.44 1.12 -1.34
CA PRO A 160 4.02 0.88 0.04
C PRO A 160 3.52 2.13 0.78
N ASN A 161 3.95 3.31 0.35
CA ASN A 161 3.55 4.61 0.90
C ASN A 161 2.65 5.39 -0.08
N ALA A 162 1.86 4.69 -0.89
CA ALA A 162 0.95 5.33 -1.82
C ALA A 162 -0.07 6.20 -1.07
N TYR A 163 -0.21 7.45 -1.51
CA TYR A 163 -1.24 8.37 -1.05
C TYR A 163 -2.26 8.60 -2.17
N TRP A 164 -3.40 9.19 -1.81
CA TRP A 164 -4.60 9.25 -2.66
C TRP A 164 -4.37 9.78 -4.10
N PRO A 165 -3.67 10.91 -4.33
CA PRO A 165 -3.25 11.38 -5.66
C PRO A 165 -2.51 10.35 -6.52
N VAL A 166 -1.59 9.58 -5.93
CA VAL A 166 -0.85 8.53 -6.66
C VAL A 166 -1.78 7.40 -7.04
N LEU A 167 -2.62 6.95 -6.10
CA LEU A 167 -3.59 5.88 -6.33
C LEU A 167 -4.57 6.24 -7.46
N THR A 168 -5.16 7.43 -7.41
CA THR A 168 -6.13 7.89 -8.44
C THR A 168 -5.49 8.01 -9.82
N THR A 169 -4.25 8.48 -9.90
CA THR A 169 -3.50 8.54 -11.16
C THR A 169 -3.26 7.15 -11.74
N GLN A 170 -2.86 6.19 -10.90
CA GLN A 170 -2.59 4.83 -11.33
C GLN A 170 -3.86 4.05 -11.69
N ILE A 171 -4.97 4.27 -10.96
CA ILE A 171 -6.30 3.75 -11.31
C ILE A 171 -6.72 4.27 -12.68
N CYS A 172 -6.64 5.59 -12.90
CA CYS A 172 -6.97 6.19 -14.18
C CYS A 172 -6.10 5.61 -15.29
N ARG A 173 -4.78 5.52 -15.12
CA ARG A 173 -3.88 4.94 -16.13
C ARG A 173 -4.26 3.49 -16.46
N ARG A 174 -4.44 2.65 -15.43
CA ARG A 174 -4.65 1.21 -15.58
C ARG A 174 -6.00 0.83 -16.20
N PHE A 175 -7.05 1.60 -15.90
CA PHE A 175 -8.44 1.25 -16.24
C PHE A 175 -9.07 2.15 -17.32
N THR A 176 -8.44 3.28 -17.68
CA THR A 176 -8.92 4.13 -18.81
C THR A 176 -8.55 3.50 -20.15
N GLU A 177 -7.40 2.82 -20.25
CA GLU A 177 -6.98 2.13 -21.48
C GLU A 177 -7.94 1.00 -21.89
N THR A 178 -8.57 0.34 -20.91
CA THR A 178 -9.56 -0.72 -21.19
C THR A 178 -10.89 -0.18 -21.72
N THR A 179 -11.21 1.10 -21.49
CA THR A 179 -12.47 1.73 -21.94
C THR A 179 -12.33 2.55 -23.22
N GLY A 180 -11.14 3.05 -23.54
CA GLY A 180 -10.89 3.81 -24.77
C GLY A 180 -10.91 2.96 -26.04
N GLU A 181 -10.29 1.78 -26.00
CA GLU A 181 -10.21 0.91 -27.19
C GLU A 181 -11.53 0.20 -27.49
N GLU A 182 -12.33 -0.14 -26.49
CA GLU A 182 -13.61 -0.82 -26.69
C GLU A 182 -14.67 0.10 -27.33
N VAL A 183 -14.69 1.40 -26.98
CA VAL A 183 -15.65 2.37 -27.55
C VAL A 183 -15.29 2.74 -28.99
N VAL A 184 -13.99 2.92 -29.29
CA VAL A 184 -13.56 3.17 -30.68
C VAL A 184 -13.75 1.91 -31.53
N ALA A 185 -13.45 0.72 -31.02
CA ALA A 185 -13.68 -0.53 -31.75
C ALA A 185 -15.18 -0.79 -32.00
N THR A 186 -16.08 -0.50 -31.06
CA THR A 186 -17.53 -0.60 -31.28
C THR A 186 -18.06 0.44 -32.25
N LEU A 187 -17.60 1.70 -32.17
CA LEU A 187 -17.97 2.74 -33.13
C LEU A 187 -17.45 2.43 -34.55
N CYS A 188 -16.23 1.91 -34.69
CA CYS A 188 -15.68 1.51 -35.98
C CYS A 188 -16.43 0.32 -36.60
N LYS A 189 -16.88 -0.65 -35.78
CA LYS A 189 -17.72 -1.77 -36.25
C LYS A 189 -19.08 -1.28 -36.76
N ILE A 190 -19.72 -0.35 -36.05
CA ILE A 190 -21.01 0.21 -36.46
C ILE A 190 -20.85 1.04 -37.75
N LYS A 191 -19.80 1.86 -37.85
CA LYS A 191 -19.53 2.70 -39.03
C LYS A 191 -19.18 1.89 -40.29
N ALA A 192 -18.66 0.68 -40.16
CA ALA A 192 -18.39 -0.23 -41.28
C ALA A 192 -19.69 -0.85 -41.86
N ILE A 193 -20.66 -1.17 -41.01
CA ILE A 193 -21.96 -1.74 -41.43
C ILE A 193 -22.78 -0.75 -42.25
N TRP A 194 -22.70 0.54 -41.94
CA TRP A 194 -23.38 1.61 -42.71
C TRP A 194 -22.68 1.99 -44.03
N ARG A 195 -21.48 1.47 -44.30
CA ARG A 195 -20.74 1.72 -45.54
C ARG A 195 -20.83 0.58 -46.55
N SER A 196 -21.43 -0.55 -46.18
CA SER A 196 -21.61 -1.72 -47.03
C SER A 196 -23.08 -2.04 -47.34
N SER A 197 -23.98 -1.06 -47.20
CA SER A 197 -25.40 -1.17 -47.56
C SER A 197 -25.83 0.02 -48.39
#